data_AF-A0A961DR36-F1
#
_entry.id   AF-A0A961DR36-F1
#
_cell.length_a   1.000
_cell.length_b   1.000
_cell.length_c   1.000
_cell.angle_alpha   90.00
_cell.angle_beta   90.00
_cell.angle_gamma   90.00
#
_symmetry.space_group_name_H-M   'P 1'
#
loop_
_entity.id
_entity.type
_entity.pdbx_description
1 polymer ?
#
loop_
_entity_poly.entity_id
_entity_poly.type
_entity_poly.pdbx_seq_one_letter_code
_entity_poly.pdbx_strand_id
1 'polypeptide(L)'
;YYELDAPTIPDADYDDLKRQLEHLEAEHPQFAAADSPTTTVGGAPSQIFAEVVHRVPMMSLDNAMDQGELRAWGERTMKRLESEGFDAADIDYVCELKIDGLAMSLRFEAGDYVQAATRGNGRVGEDVTPNV
;
A
#
# COMPACT_ATOMS: atom_id res chain seq x y z
N TYR A 1 -0.18 16.15 5.50
CA TYR A 1 -0.68 15.05 4.66
C TYR A 1 -1.60 14.14 5.47
N TYR A 2 -1.10 13.12 6.19
CA TYR A 2 -1.98 12.10 6.82
C TYR A 2 -2.72 12.51 8.11
N GLU A 3 -2.13 13.32 8.98
CA GLU A 3 -2.76 13.64 10.29
C GLU A 3 -3.62 14.91 10.27
N LEU A 4 -3.17 15.92 9.53
CA LEU A 4 -3.81 17.24 9.49
C LEU A 4 -4.65 17.47 8.23
N ASP A 5 -4.68 16.50 7.32
CA ASP A 5 -5.31 16.61 5.98
C ASP A 5 -4.94 17.90 5.22
N ALA A 6 -3.73 18.41 5.49
CA ALA A 6 -3.19 19.65 4.94
C ALA A 6 -1.88 19.34 4.21
N PRO A 7 -1.92 18.82 2.97
CA PRO A 7 -0.72 18.63 2.16
C PRO A 7 -0.10 19.99 1.78
N THR A 8 1.21 20.15 2.01
CA THR A 8 1.97 21.34 1.59
C THR A 8 2.72 21.15 0.28
N ILE A 9 2.79 19.91 -0.20
CA ILE A 9 3.32 19.52 -1.51
C ILE A 9 2.34 18.54 -2.18
N PRO A 10 2.28 18.49 -3.52
CA PRO A 10 1.58 17.44 -4.26
C PRO A 10 2.08 16.03 -3.93
N ASP A 11 1.20 15.05 -4.06
CA ASP A 11 1.49 13.63 -3.81
C ASP A 11 2.61 13.09 -4.70
N ALA A 12 2.65 13.50 -5.96
CA ALA A 12 3.71 13.12 -6.89
C ALA A 12 5.10 13.58 -6.40
N ASP A 13 5.19 14.79 -5.85
CA ASP A 13 6.45 15.33 -5.31
C ASP A 13 6.86 14.58 -4.04
N TYR A 14 5.88 14.19 -3.20
CA TYR A 14 6.13 13.34 -2.03
C TYR A 14 6.65 11.95 -2.44
N ASP A 15 6.01 11.32 -3.43
CA ASP A 15 6.41 10.00 -3.94
C ASP A 15 7.81 10.03 -4.55
N ASP A 16 8.16 11.08 -5.29
CA ASP A 16 9.49 11.25 -5.87
C ASP A 16 10.57 11.42 -4.79
N LEU A 17 10.29 12.22 -3.75
CA LEU A 17 11.19 12.37 -2.60
C LEU A 17 11.37 11.05 -1.83
N LYS A 18 10.29 10.28 -1.66
CA LYS A 18 10.35 8.97 -1.01
C LYS A 18 11.18 7.98 -1.81
N ARG A 19 11.03 7.95 -3.14
CA ARG A 19 11.84 7.08 -4.03
C ARG A 19 13.32 7.47 -4.01
N GLN A 20 13.63 8.76 -3.97
CA GLN A 20 15.01 9.22 -3.80
C GLN A 20 15.62 8.74 -2.48
N LEU A 21 14.85 8.79 -1.39
CA LEU A 21 15.28 8.26 -0.10
C LEU A 21 15.51 6.74 -0.14
N GLU A 22 14.60 5.97 -0.75
CA GLU A 22 14.77 4.52 -0.93
C GLU A 22 16.05 4.18 -1.70
N HIS A 23 16.37 4.95 -2.74
CA HIS A 23 17.60 4.75 -3.51
C HIS A 23 18.84 5.01 -2.65
N LEU A 24 18.86 6.12 -1.90
CA LEU A 24 19.98 6.49 -1.02
C LEU A 24 20.18 5.48 0.12
N GLU A 25 19.09 4.96 0.70
CA GLU A 25 19.17 3.93 1.75
C GLU A 25 19.66 2.60 1.19
N ALA A 26 19.31 2.25 -0.05
CA ALA A 26 19.84 1.07 -0.72
C ALA A 26 21.34 1.19 -1.01
N GLU A 27 21.81 2.37 -1.40
CA GLU A 27 23.24 2.65 -1.64
C GLU A 27 24.05 2.77 -0.32
N HIS A 28 23.40 3.17 0.77
CA HIS A 28 24.02 3.37 2.07
C HIS A 28 23.25 2.73 3.23
N PRO A 29 23.26 1.38 3.34
CA PRO A 29 22.45 0.67 4.34
C PRO A 29 22.74 1.05 5.79
N GLN A 30 23.95 1.52 6.10
CA GLN A 30 24.34 1.98 7.44
C GLN A 30 23.60 3.24 7.91
N PHE A 31 22.94 3.98 7.01
CA PHE A 31 22.18 5.18 7.33
C PHE A 31 20.66 4.95 7.32
N ALA A 32 20.19 3.75 6.96
CA ALA A 32 18.78 3.40 7.02
C ALA A 32 18.31 3.31 8.48
N ALA A 33 17.47 4.26 8.90
CA ALA A 33 16.94 4.31 10.25
C ALA A 33 15.68 3.43 10.39
N ALA A 34 15.44 2.88 11.57
CA ALA A 34 14.31 1.99 11.84
C ALA A 34 12.94 2.71 11.76
N ASP A 35 12.93 4.04 11.88
CA ASP A 35 11.77 4.92 11.76
C ASP A 35 11.74 5.67 10.41
N SER A 36 12.49 5.18 9.41
CA SER A 36 12.53 5.81 8.10
C SER A 36 11.13 5.84 7.45
N PRO A 37 10.75 6.94 6.77
CA PRO A 37 9.54 7.01 5.96
C PRO A 37 9.43 5.94 4.87
N THR A 38 10.55 5.32 4.47
CA THR A 38 10.56 4.20 3.50
C THR A 38 10.02 2.91 4.09
N THR A 39 10.12 2.75 5.41
CA THR A 39 9.67 1.56 6.16
C THR A 39 8.40 1.81 6.96
N THR A 40 8.04 3.07 7.17
CA THR A 40 6.84 3.48 7.92
C THR A 40 5.67 3.75 6.98
N VAL A 41 4.55 3.07 7.19
CA VAL A 41 3.28 3.34 6.51
C VAL A 41 2.49 4.36 7.35
N GLY A 42 2.01 5.43 6.72
CA GLY A 42 1.59 6.70 7.36
C GLY A 42 0.60 6.65 8.54
N GLY A 43 0.66 7.73 9.34
CA GLY A 43 -0.30 8.16 10.38
C GLY A 43 -0.15 7.47 11.74
N ALA A 44 -0.06 8.23 12.84
CA ALA A 44 -0.25 7.66 14.18
C ALA A 44 -1.72 7.21 14.36
N PRO A 45 -2.00 6.05 14.98
CA PRO A 45 -3.38 5.65 15.26
C PRO A 45 -4.06 6.68 16.18
N SER A 46 -5.25 7.13 15.79
CA SER A 46 -6.11 7.99 16.58
C SER A 46 -6.55 7.26 17.85
N GLN A 47 -6.32 7.84 19.02
CA GLN A 47 -6.77 7.28 20.30
C GLN A 47 -8.31 7.23 20.46
N ILE A 48 -9.06 7.68 19.46
CA ILE A 48 -10.53 7.74 19.48
C ILE A 48 -11.16 6.38 19.11
N PHE A 49 -10.48 5.59 18.26
CA PHE A 49 -11.02 4.34 17.71
C PHE A 49 -10.27 3.13 18.26
N ALA A 50 -10.98 2.01 18.43
CA ALA A 50 -10.36 0.77 18.89
C ALA A 50 -9.45 0.20 17.79
N GLU A 51 -8.31 -0.37 18.16
CA GLU A 51 -7.44 -1.05 17.20
C GLU A 51 -8.09 -2.33 16.66
N VAL A 52 -7.92 -2.57 15.36
CA VAL A 52 -8.33 -3.80 14.68
C VAL A 52 -7.11 -4.42 14.03
N VAL A 53 -6.75 -5.63 14.46
CA VAL A 53 -5.70 -6.42 13.82
C VAL A 53 -6.28 -7.10 12.58
N HIS A 54 -5.72 -6.81 11.42
CA HIS A 54 -6.15 -7.42 10.16
C HIS A 54 -5.77 -8.90 10.13
N ARG A 55 -6.74 -9.78 9.86
CA ARG A 55 -6.52 -11.23 9.76
C ARG A 55 -5.56 -11.58 8.61
N VAL A 56 -5.64 -10.83 7.52
CA VAL A 56 -4.71 -10.87 6.40
C VAL A 56 -4.14 -9.46 6.25
N PRO A 57 -2.81 -9.28 6.25
CA PRO A 57 -2.23 -7.96 6.09
C PRO A 57 -2.70 -7.28 4.80
N MET A 58 -3.11 -6.01 4.90
CA MET A 58 -3.43 -5.18 3.76
C MET A 58 -2.13 -4.64 3.15
N MET A 59 -1.78 -5.14 1.97
CA MET A 59 -0.56 -4.76 1.24
C MET A 59 -0.72 -3.37 0.60
N SER A 60 0.40 -2.67 0.42
CA SER A 60 0.48 -1.56 -0.53
C SER A 60 0.77 -2.09 -1.94
N LEU A 61 0.56 -1.23 -2.93
CA LEU A 61 1.00 -1.46 -4.29
C LEU A 61 2.26 -0.63 -4.56
N ASP A 62 3.21 -1.21 -5.29
CA ASP A 62 4.32 -0.45 -5.86
C ASP A 62 3.81 0.40 -7.03
N ASN A 63 4.44 1.55 -7.25
CA ASN A 63 4.07 2.49 -8.31
C ASN A 63 4.94 2.29 -9.56
N ALA A 64 4.36 2.55 -10.73
CA ALA A 64 5.08 2.78 -11.99
C ALA A 64 4.67 4.14 -12.54
N MET A 65 5.63 5.05 -12.73
CA MET A 65 5.38 6.43 -13.14
C MET A 65 5.41 6.63 -14.66
N ASP A 66 5.97 5.66 -15.38
CA ASP A 66 6.01 5.67 -16.84
C ASP A 66 5.81 4.27 -17.46
N GLN A 67 5.71 4.25 -18.80
CA GLN A 67 5.49 3.01 -19.55
C GLN A 67 6.69 2.05 -19.50
N GLY A 68 7.90 2.58 -19.33
CA GLY A 68 9.13 1.79 -19.22
C GLY A 68 9.16 1.02 -17.90
N GLU A 69 8.87 1.69 -16.79
CA GLU A 69 8.74 1.07 -15.46
C GLU A 69 7.65 -0.01 -15.44
N LEU A 70 6.48 0.28 -16.02
CA LEU A 70 5.39 -0.67 -16.11
C LEU A 70 5.77 -1.90 -16.95
N ARG A 71 6.42 -1.70 -18.10
CA ARG A 71 6.92 -2.79 -18.95
C ARG A 71 7.96 -3.63 -18.21
N ALA A 72 8.90 -3.00 -17.52
CA ALA A 72 9.93 -3.70 -16.77
C ALA A 72 9.32 -4.53 -15.62
N TRP A 73 8.29 -4.03 -14.93
CA TRP A 73 7.52 -4.81 -13.96
C TRP A 73 6.83 -6.02 -14.61
N GLY A 74 6.19 -5.82 -15.77
CA GLY A 74 5.54 -6.89 -16.52
C GLY A 74 6.52 -7.99 -16.90
N GLU A 75 7.67 -7.64 -17.47
CA GLU A 75 8.72 -8.59 -17.87
C GLU A 75 9.25 -9.40 -16.68
N ARG A 76 9.50 -8.76 -15.53
CA ARG A 76 9.93 -9.45 -14.30
C ARG A 76 8.86 -10.42 -13.80
N THR A 77 7.59 -10.01 -13.83
CA THR A 77 6.45 -10.81 -13.38
C THR A 77 6.26 -12.04 -14.28
N MET A 78 6.26 -11.86 -15.60
CA MET A 78 6.12 -12.95 -16.56
C MET A 78 7.24 -13.97 -16.44
N LYS A 79 8.49 -13.51 -16.36
CA LYS A 79 9.64 -14.41 -16.16
C LYS A 79 9.52 -15.23 -14.88
N ARG A 80 8.93 -14.65 -13.82
CA ARG A 80 8.69 -15.38 -12.56
C ARG A 80 7.60 -16.44 -12.74
N LEU A 81 6.49 -16.10 -13.38
CA LEU A 81 5.38 -17.03 -13.63
C LEU A 81 5.79 -18.18 -14.56
N GLU A 82 6.55 -17.90 -15.62
CA GLU A 82 7.12 -18.92 -16.50
C GLU A 82 8.01 -19.90 -15.71
N SER A 83 8.80 -19.40 -14.77
CA SER A 83 9.64 -20.26 -13.91
C SER A 83 8.84 -21.15 -12.96
N GLU A 84 7.59 -20.78 -12.68
CA GLU A 84 6.63 -21.56 -11.89
C GLU A 84 5.75 -22.47 -12.77
N GLY A 85 5.95 -22.47 -14.10
CA GLY A 85 5.30 -23.36 -15.05
C GLY A 85 4.01 -22.83 -15.69
N PHE A 86 3.73 -21.53 -15.55
CA PHE A 86 2.61 -20.88 -16.22
C PHE A 86 3.00 -20.46 -17.66
N ASP A 87 2.08 -20.62 -18.62
CA ASP A 87 2.25 -20.11 -19.98
C ASP A 87 1.80 -18.65 -20.04
N ALA A 88 2.54 -17.82 -20.77
CA ALA A 88 2.19 -16.44 -21.02
C ALA A 88 0.83 -16.28 -21.71
N ALA A 89 0.44 -17.26 -22.53
CA ALA A 89 -0.86 -17.26 -23.21
C ALA A 89 -2.06 -17.42 -22.25
N ASP A 90 -1.82 -17.91 -21.02
CA ASP A 90 -2.85 -18.17 -20.01
C ASP A 90 -2.92 -17.06 -18.94
N ILE A 91 -2.17 -15.95 -19.11
CA ILE A 91 -2.10 -14.86 -18.14
C ILE A 91 -2.88 -13.65 -18.64
N ASP A 92 -3.92 -13.30 -17.89
CA ASP A 92 -4.72 -12.09 -18.09
C ASP A 92 -4.42 -11.03 -17.03
N TYR A 93 -4.51 -9.76 -17.42
CA TYR A 93 -4.46 -8.62 -16.50
C TYR A 93 -5.85 -8.06 -16.26
N VAL A 94 -6.17 -7.80 -14.99
CA VAL A 94 -7.34 -7.00 -14.60
C VAL A 94 -6.87 -5.58 -14.34
N CYS A 95 -7.43 -4.63 -15.08
CA CYS A 95 -7.10 -3.21 -14.94
C CYS A 95 -8.25 -2.47 -14.25
N GLU A 96 -7.96 -1.87 -13.10
CA GLU A 96 -8.92 -1.08 -12.32
C GLU A 96 -8.45 0.36 -12.20
N LEU A 97 -9.39 1.30 -12.05
CA LEU A 97 -9.05 2.69 -11.74
C LEU A 97 -8.53 2.77 -10.29
N LYS A 98 -7.36 3.38 -10.11
CA LYS A 98 -6.86 3.71 -8.77
C LYS A 98 -7.71 4.84 -8.19
N ILE A 99 -8.63 4.50 -7.30
CA ILE A 99 -9.42 5.49 -6.57
C ILE A 99 -8.52 6.18 -5.55
N ASP A 100 -8.54 7.51 -5.58
CA ASP A 100 -7.78 8.33 -4.63
C ASP A 100 -8.63 8.58 -3.39
N GLY A 101 -8.38 7.79 -2.35
CA GLY A 101 -9.15 7.78 -1.11
C GLY A 101 -8.51 6.91 -0.04
N LEU A 102 -9.26 6.61 1.02
CA LEU A 102 -8.77 5.76 2.11
C LEU A 102 -9.11 4.29 1.85
N ALA A 103 -8.10 3.42 1.98
CA ALA A 103 -8.30 1.98 1.99
C ALA A 103 -8.96 1.53 3.30
N MET A 104 -9.98 0.67 3.17
CA MET A 104 -10.71 0.08 4.29
C MET A 104 -10.96 -1.41 4.07
N SER A 105 -11.21 -2.13 5.16
CA SER A 105 -11.55 -3.55 5.18
C SER A 105 -12.93 -3.72 5.80
N LEU A 106 -13.80 -4.50 5.16
CA LEU A 106 -15.13 -4.83 5.65
C LEU A 106 -15.19 -6.34 5.95
N ARG A 107 -15.61 -6.71 7.16
CA ARG A 107 -15.85 -8.10 7.54
C ARG A 107 -17.34 -8.39 7.54
N PHE A 108 -17.68 -9.46 6.83
CA PHE A 108 -19.01 -10.05 6.82
C PHE A 108 -18.93 -11.48 7.38
N GLU A 109 -19.92 -11.86 8.19
CA GLU A 109 -20.07 -13.22 8.73
C GLU A 109 -21.47 -13.72 8.45
N ALA A 110 -21.59 -14.88 7.82
CA ALA A 110 -22.88 -15.43 7.38
C ALA A 110 -23.74 -14.47 6.52
N GLY A 111 -23.09 -13.51 5.84
CA GLY A 111 -23.76 -12.49 5.04
C GLY A 111 -24.08 -11.19 5.79
N ASP A 112 -23.91 -11.17 7.11
CA ASP A 112 -24.15 -9.99 7.94
C ASP A 112 -22.87 -9.14 8.07
N TYR A 113 -23.02 -7.82 7.94
CA TYR A 113 -21.95 -6.86 8.18
C TYR A 113 -21.64 -6.81 9.69
N VAL A 114 -20.38 -7.04 10.06
CA VAL A 114 -19.98 -7.13 11.47
C VAL A 114 -18.86 -6.19 11.88
N GLN A 115 -18.04 -5.69 10.94
CA GLN A 115 -16.96 -4.76 11.26
C GLN A 115 -16.44 -4.02 10.02
N ALA A 116 -16.09 -2.74 10.18
CA ALA A 116 -15.20 -2.02 9.26
C ALA A 116 -13.94 -1.55 9.98
N ALA A 117 -12.81 -1.61 9.29
CA ALA A 117 -11.55 -1.08 9.78
C ALA A 117 -10.80 -0.27 8.72
N THR A 118 -10.12 0.79 9.14
CA THR A 118 -9.16 1.50 8.29
C THR A 118 -7.98 0.58 7.96
N ARG A 119 -7.21 0.91 6.92
CA ARG A 119 -5.96 0.19 6.62
C ARG A 119 -4.94 0.33 7.76
N GLY A 120 -4.81 1.52 8.34
CA GLY A 120 -3.71 1.88 9.24
C GLY A 120 -2.34 1.56 8.63
N ASN A 121 -1.49 0.84 9.37
CA ASN A 121 -0.17 0.41 8.89
C ASN A 121 -0.20 -0.86 8.01
N GLY A 122 -1.39 -1.35 7.66
CA GLY A 122 -1.61 -2.57 6.89
C GLY A 122 -1.71 -3.85 7.75
N ARG A 123 -1.25 -3.83 9.00
CA ARG A 123 -1.45 -4.94 9.97
C ARG A 123 -2.45 -4.59 11.05
N VAL A 124 -2.46 -3.34 11.50
CA VAL A 124 -3.38 -2.81 12.49
C VAL A 124 -4.00 -1.55 11.92
N GLY A 125 -5.32 -1.51 11.94
CA GLY A 125 -6.14 -0.35 11.60
C GLY A 125 -7.01 0.08 12.77
N GLU A 126 -7.98 0.93 12.49
CA GLU A 126 -8.92 1.48 13.46
C GLU A 126 -10.33 1.03 13.15
N ASP A 127 -11.09 0.63 14.17
CA ASP A 127 -12.50 0.26 14.04
C ASP A 127 -13.34 1.48 13.70
N VAL A 128 -13.86 1.49 12.47
CA VAL A 128 -14.73 2.54 11.93
C VAL A 128 -16.11 1.99 11.58
N THR A 129 -16.51 0.88 12.20
CA THR A 129 -17.82 0.24 12.00
C THR A 129 -19.01 1.21 12.15
N PRO A 130 -19.03 2.15 13.11
CA PRO A 130 -20.14 3.10 13.23
C PRO A 130 -20.22 4.15 12.12
N ASN A 131 -19.17 4.29 11.31
CA ASN A 131 -19.03 5.34 10.29
C ASN A 131 -19.41 4.87 8.88
N VAL A 132 -19.57 3.55 8.68
CA VAL A 132 -19.86 2.90 7.39
C VAL A 132 -21.31 2.41 7.38
#